data_AF-A0A349U2X5-F1
#
_entry.id   AF-A0A349U2X5-F1
#
_cell.length_a   1.000
_cell.length_b   1.000
_cell.length_c   1.000
_cell.angle_alpha   90.00
_cell.angle_beta   90.00
_cell.angle_gamma   90.00
#
_symmetry.space_group_name_H-M   'P 1'
#
loop_
_entity.id
_entity.type
_entity.pdbx_description
1 polymer ?
#
loop_
_entity_poly.entity_id
_entity_poly.type
_entity_poly.pdbx_seq_one_letter_code
_entity_poly.pdbx_strand_id
1 'polypeptide(L)'
;MRGEDIHARTAAGLFGVGIDQVTYEQRQVAKKINFSILYGLSAFGLSKDLGIGVSEARTYLDRYQAQYPRVFAWMDEVIAKARIAGYVRTHLGRKRQLPELFEANKTLFQQGCRLAINTVAQGTAAELVKLGMIAVYNALATTKLQAILILQVHDEVILEVANQDLAHAKGMIQHALESVIDWDIPLTVGVHDGSSWDEL
;
A
#
# COMPACT_ATOMS: atom_id res chain seq x y z
N MET A 1 -6.75 -13.91 -4.83
CA MET A 1 -5.92 -13.69 -6.05
C MET A 1 -4.86 -14.78 -6.11
N ARG A 2 -4.48 -15.29 -7.30
CA ARG A 2 -3.54 -16.42 -7.46
C ARG A 2 -2.05 -16.05 -7.26
N GLY A 3 -1.73 -15.15 -6.33
CA GLY A 3 -0.34 -14.66 -6.15
C GLY A 3 0.25 -13.95 -7.36
N GLU A 4 -0.60 -13.43 -8.25
CA GLU A 4 -0.17 -12.76 -9.48
C GLU A 4 0.33 -11.34 -9.19
N ASP A 5 1.33 -10.89 -9.93
CA ASP A 5 1.84 -9.53 -9.86
C ASP A 5 0.74 -8.51 -10.23
N ILE A 6 0.32 -7.72 -9.23
CA ILE A 6 -0.76 -6.74 -9.40
C ILE A 6 -0.42 -5.64 -10.39
N HIS A 7 0.86 -5.27 -10.54
CA HIS A 7 1.30 -4.26 -11.49
C HIS A 7 1.28 -4.81 -12.91
N ALA A 8 1.71 -6.06 -13.10
CA ALA A 8 1.61 -6.74 -14.39
C ALA A 8 0.13 -6.95 -14.78
N ARG A 9 -0.72 -7.35 -13.83
CA ARG A 9 -2.16 -7.50 -14.05
C ARG A 9 -2.83 -6.19 -14.44
N THR A 10 -2.48 -5.08 -13.79
CA THR A 10 -2.93 -3.74 -14.19
C THR A 10 -2.42 -3.38 -15.59
N ALA A 11 -1.12 -3.59 -15.87
CA ALA A 11 -0.55 -3.30 -17.19
C ALA A 11 -1.26 -4.07 -18.31
N ALA A 12 -1.52 -5.37 -18.13
CA ALA A 12 -2.24 -6.18 -19.11
C ALA A 12 -3.59 -5.56 -19.50
N GLY A 13 -4.37 -5.10 -18.52
CA GLY A 13 -5.64 -4.42 -18.77
C GLY A 13 -5.50 -3.01 -19.37
N LEU A 14 -4.51 -2.24 -18.91
CA LEU A 14 -4.24 -0.90 -19.42
C LEU A 14 -3.79 -0.90 -20.88
N PHE A 15 -2.96 -1.87 -21.29
CA PHE A 15 -2.37 -1.94 -22.63
C PHE A 15 -3.10 -2.92 -23.56
N GLY A 16 -4.03 -3.73 -23.03
CA GLY A 16 -4.79 -4.70 -23.82
C GLY A 16 -3.95 -5.89 -24.31
N VAL A 17 -2.95 -6.29 -23.53
CA VAL A 17 -2.02 -7.39 -23.84
C VAL A 17 -2.17 -8.54 -22.85
N GLY A 18 -1.69 -9.73 -23.21
CA GLY A 18 -1.57 -10.85 -22.27
C GLY A 18 -0.66 -10.50 -21.10
N ILE A 19 -0.91 -11.05 -19.90
CA ILE A 19 -0.08 -10.77 -18.71
C ILE A 19 1.38 -11.21 -18.90
N ASP A 20 1.58 -12.27 -19.66
CA ASP A 20 2.86 -12.84 -20.10
C ASP A 20 3.55 -12.00 -21.18
N GLN A 21 2.83 -11.06 -21.80
CA GLN A 21 3.34 -10.14 -22.83
C GLN A 21 3.61 -8.74 -22.29
N VAL A 22 3.40 -8.51 -20.99
CA VAL A 22 3.65 -7.21 -20.35
C VAL A 22 5.15 -6.92 -20.34
N THR A 23 5.55 -5.80 -20.95
CA THR A 23 6.94 -5.35 -20.91
C THR A 23 7.30 -4.76 -19.55
N TYR A 24 8.60 -4.66 -19.26
CA TYR A 24 9.08 -4.00 -18.06
C TYR A 24 8.58 -2.54 -17.98
N GLU A 25 8.64 -1.78 -19.08
CA GLU A 25 8.16 -0.38 -19.07
C GLU A 25 6.66 -0.30 -18.80
N GLN A 26 5.85 -1.17 -19.43
CA GLN A 26 4.40 -1.22 -19.19
C GLN A 26 4.09 -1.52 -17.72
N ARG A 27 4.82 -2.46 -17.11
CA ARG A 27 4.69 -2.77 -15.68
C ARG A 27 5.05 -1.56 -14.80
N GLN A 28 6.11 -0.82 -15.12
CA GLN A 28 6.49 0.38 -14.37
C GLN A 28 5.45 1.49 -14.48
N VAL A 29 4.86 1.70 -15.66
CA VAL A 29 3.75 2.65 -15.85
C VAL A 29 2.54 2.25 -15.01
N ALA A 30 2.14 0.97 -15.05
CA ALA A 30 1.06 0.46 -14.23
C ALA A 30 1.34 0.55 -12.73
N LYS A 31 2.59 0.32 -12.29
CA LYS A 31 3.03 0.54 -10.91
C LYS A 31 2.80 1.97 -10.48
N LYS A 32 3.26 2.95 -11.27
CA LYS A 32 3.02 4.37 -10.98
C LYS A 32 1.52 4.67 -10.88
N ILE A 33 0.72 4.19 -11.83
CA ILE A 33 -0.74 4.39 -11.83
C ILE A 33 -1.39 3.81 -10.57
N ASN A 34 -1.05 2.57 -10.17
CA ASN A 34 -1.58 1.94 -8.96
C ASN A 34 -1.37 2.84 -7.73
N PHE A 35 -0.17 3.40 -7.57
CA PHE A 35 0.13 4.30 -6.46
C PHE A 35 -0.55 5.67 -6.61
N SER A 36 -0.48 6.29 -7.78
CA SER A 36 -1.08 7.61 -8.06
C SER A 36 -2.59 7.63 -7.81
N ILE A 37 -3.28 6.52 -8.10
CA ILE A 37 -4.73 6.39 -7.87
C ILE A 37 -5.06 6.34 -6.37
N LEU A 38 -4.25 5.68 -5.54
CA LEU A 38 -4.43 5.72 -4.08
C LEU A 38 -4.19 7.12 -3.48
N TYR A 39 -3.47 7.99 -4.19
CA TYR A 39 -3.35 9.41 -3.85
C TYR A 39 -4.49 10.27 -4.40
N GLY A 40 -5.50 9.68 -5.07
CA GLY A 40 -6.65 10.40 -5.61
C GLY A 40 -6.28 11.40 -6.71
N LEU A 41 -5.28 11.07 -7.53
CA LEU A 41 -4.84 11.96 -8.61
C LEU A 41 -5.84 11.99 -9.77
N SER A 42 -6.05 13.20 -10.29
CA SER A 42 -6.80 13.42 -11.53
C SER A 42 -5.96 13.06 -12.76
N ALA A 43 -6.58 12.99 -13.94
CA ALA A 43 -5.85 12.82 -15.20
C ALA A 43 -4.73 13.86 -15.40
N PHE A 44 -4.92 15.10 -14.92
CA PHE A 44 -3.87 16.12 -14.95
C PHE A 44 -2.70 15.77 -14.04
N GLY A 45 -2.96 15.34 -12.79
CA GLY A 45 -1.90 14.91 -11.87
C GLY A 45 -1.14 13.70 -12.42
N LEU A 46 -1.88 12.71 -12.92
CA LEU A 46 -1.30 11.51 -13.52
C LEU A 46 -0.43 11.84 -14.76
N SER A 47 -0.84 12.82 -15.57
CA SER A 47 -0.04 13.26 -16.72
C SER A 47 1.34 13.80 -16.32
N LYS A 48 1.43 14.46 -15.15
CA LYS A 48 2.70 14.97 -14.62
C LYS A 48 3.59 13.86 -14.08
N ASP A 49 3.02 12.91 -13.33
CA ASP A 49 3.76 11.76 -12.78
C ASP A 49 4.33 10.84 -13.86
N LEU A 50 3.58 10.68 -14.95
CA LEU A 50 3.97 9.81 -16.07
C LEU A 50 4.77 10.56 -17.16
N GLY A 51 4.73 11.89 -17.19
CA GLY A 51 5.37 12.68 -18.26
C GLY A 51 4.68 12.54 -19.61
N ILE A 52 3.35 12.32 -19.62
CA ILE A 52 2.54 12.07 -20.83
C ILE A 52 1.49 13.17 -21.05
N GLY A 53 0.78 13.11 -22.18
CA GLY A 53 -0.33 14.01 -22.45
C GLY A 53 -1.54 13.76 -21.53
N VAL A 54 -2.29 14.82 -21.19
CA VAL A 54 -3.50 14.72 -20.34
C VAL A 54 -4.55 13.80 -20.95
N SER A 55 -4.70 13.80 -22.28
CA SER A 55 -5.62 12.91 -22.98
C SER A 55 -5.25 11.44 -22.78
N GLU A 56 -3.96 11.11 -22.85
CA GLU A 56 -3.47 9.75 -22.66
C GLU A 56 -3.63 9.31 -21.19
N ALA A 57 -3.28 10.19 -20.24
CA ALA A 57 -3.51 9.94 -18.82
C ALA A 57 -5.00 9.70 -18.50
N ARG A 58 -5.90 10.42 -19.18
CA ARG A 58 -7.34 10.19 -19.07
C ARG A 58 -7.73 8.80 -19.56
N THR A 59 -7.21 8.37 -20.73
CA THR A 59 -7.43 7.02 -21.24
C THR A 59 -6.97 5.94 -20.27
N TYR A 60 -5.79 6.10 -19.65
CA TYR A 60 -5.32 5.15 -18.64
C TYR A 60 -6.23 5.11 -17.40
N LEU A 61 -6.70 6.27 -16.94
CA LEU A 61 -7.61 6.33 -15.80
C LEU A 61 -8.95 5.64 -16.11
N ASP A 62 -9.51 5.87 -17.30
CA ASP A 62 -10.77 5.26 -17.71
C ASP A 62 -10.64 3.73 -17.85
N ARG A 63 -9.52 3.24 -18.42
CA ARG A 63 -9.23 1.80 -18.50
C ARG A 63 -9.05 1.18 -17.12
N TYR A 64 -8.32 1.87 -16.23
CA TYR A 64 -8.14 1.42 -14.86
C TYR A 64 -9.47 1.34 -14.10
N GLN A 65 -10.34 2.36 -14.25
CA GLN A 65 -11.66 2.37 -13.64
C GLN A 65 -12.54 1.23 -14.16
N ALA A 66 -12.50 0.95 -15.47
CA ALA A 66 -13.21 -0.18 -16.06
C ALA A 66 -12.71 -1.53 -15.53
N GLN A 67 -11.39 -1.67 -15.31
CA GLN A 67 -10.78 -2.88 -14.77
C GLN A 67 -11.06 -3.06 -13.27
N TYR A 68 -11.08 -1.97 -12.50
CA TYR A 68 -11.21 -1.98 -11.04
C TYR A 68 -12.34 -1.05 -10.54
N PRO A 69 -13.60 -1.27 -10.94
CA PRO A 69 -14.71 -0.36 -10.62
C PRO A 69 -14.96 -0.24 -9.11
N ARG A 70 -14.69 -1.31 -8.36
CA ARG A 70 -14.85 -1.34 -6.90
C ARG A 70 -13.88 -0.40 -6.16
N VAL A 71 -12.73 -0.08 -6.74
CA VAL A 71 -11.77 0.86 -6.12
C VAL A 71 -12.35 2.27 -6.10
N PHE A 72 -12.96 2.73 -7.20
CA PHE A 72 -13.59 4.05 -7.26
C PHE A 72 -14.85 4.12 -6.41
N ALA A 73 -15.68 3.07 -6.44
CA ALA A 73 -16.84 3.00 -5.55
C ALA A 73 -16.44 3.11 -4.07
N TRP A 74 -15.36 2.45 -3.67
CA TRP A 74 -14.81 2.57 -2.32
C TRP A 74 -14.29 3.99 -2.03
N MET A 75 -13.57 4.63 -2.95
CA MET A 75 -13.09 6.01 -2.77
C MET A 75 -14.25 7.00 -2.58
N ASP A 76 -15.27 6.88 -3.41
CA ASP A 76 -16.47 7.71 -3.34
C ASP A 76 -17.21 7.49 -2.01
N GLU A 77 -17.32 6.24 -1.56
CA GLU A 77 -17.92 5.89 -0.27
C GLU A 77 -17.13 6.48 0.91
N VAL A 78 -15.80 6.39 0.91
CA VAL A 78 -14.93 6.98 1.93
C VAL A 78 -15.14 8.48 2.01
N ILE A 79 -15.14 9.19 0.87
CA ILE A 79 -15.35 10.64 0.82
C ILE A 79 -16.77 10.98 1.30
N ALA A 80 -17.79 10.26 0.84
CA ALA A 80 -19.19 10.52 1.22
C ALA A 80 -19.40 10.37 2.74
N LYS A 81 -18.89 9.29 3.34
CA LYS A 81 -18.92 9.08 4.79
C LYS A 81 -18.15 10.16 5.53
N ALA A 82 -16.96 10.53 5.04
CA ALA A 82 -16.13 11.56 5.66
C ALA A 82 -16.77 12.95 5.62
N ARG A 83 -17.52 13.29 4.57
CA ARG A 83 -18.26 14.56 4.48
C ARG A 83 -19.40 14.67 5.48
N ILE A 84 -20.03 13.55 5.84
CA ILE A 84 -21.08 13.51 6.86
C ILE A 84 -20.45 13.56 8.26
N ALA A 85 -19.41 12.76 8.50
CA ALA A 85 -18.81 12.60 9.82
C ALA A 85 -17.79 13.67 10.20
N GLY A 86 -17.17 14.33 9.22
CA GLY A 86 -16.04 15.26 9.38
C GLY A 86 -14.68 14.59 9.61
N TYR A 87 -14.61 13.27 9.51
CA TYR A 87 -13.38 12.50 9.71
C TYR A 87 -13.40 11.18 8.95
N VAL A 88 -12.23 10.57 8.80
CA VAL A 88 -12.06 9.16 8.40
C VAL A 88 -11.46 8.35 9.54
N ARG A 89 -11.61 7.03 9.46
CA ARG A 89 -10.94 6.05 10.33
C ARG A 89 -10.21 5.02 9.48
N THR A 90 -9.05 4.60 9.94
CA THR A 90 -8.34 3.41 9.46
C THR A 90 -9.08 2.13 9.86
N HIS A 91 -8.59 0.97 9.42
CA HIS A 91 -9.19 -0.33 9.73
C HIS A 91 -9.33 -0.59 11.23
N LEU A 92 -8.30 -0.27 12.05
CA LEU A 92 -8.35 -0.45 13.51
C LEU A 92 -8.87 0.78 14.26
N GLY A 93 -9.42 1.77 13.55
CA GLY A 93 -10.18 2.86 14.14
C GLY A 93 -9.40 4.14 14.46
N ARG A 94 -8.12 4.26 14.10
CA ARG A 94 -7.38 5.54 14.21
C ARG A 94 -8.09 6.61 13.39
N LYS A 95 -8.48 7.69 14.06
CA LYS A 95 -9.26 8.79 13.48
C LYS A 95 -8.36 9.91 12.95
N ARG A 96 -8.72 10.47 11.80
CA ARG A 96 -8.20 11.76 11.31
C ARG A 96 -9.35 12.70 10.97
N GLN A 97 -9.36 13.88 11.57
CA GLN A 97 -10.30 14.95 11.25
C GLN A 97 -9.95 15.56 9.89
N LEU A 98 -10.96 15.94 9.12
CA LEU A 98 -10.80 16.48 7.77
C LEU A 98 -11.66 17.74 7.59
N PRO A 99 -11.30 18.87 8.21
CA PRO A 99 -12.02 20.13 8.05
C PRO A 99 -12.06 20.59 6.59
N GLU A 100 -11.07 20.20 5.77
CA GLU A 100 -10.96 20.55 4.35
C GLU A 100 -12.18 20.11 3.52
N LEU A 101 -12.90 19.08 3.97
CA LEU A 101 -14.10 18.58 3.29
C LEU A 101 -15.31 19.53 3.37
N PHE A 102 -15.22 20.58 4.19
CA PHE A 102 -16.24 21.62 4.36
C PHE A 102 -15.84 22.96 3.74
N GLU A 103 -14.66 23.04 3.13
CA GLU A 103 -14.17 24.27 2.50
C GLU A 103 -14.92 24.57 1.19
N ALA A 104 -15.33 25.82 1.01
CA ALA A 104 -15.90 26.29 -0.26
C ALA A 104 -14.84 26.36 -1.37
N ASN A 105 -13.56 26.51 -1.00
CA ASN A 105 -12.46 26.50 -1.95
C ASN A 105 -12.28 25.09 -2.55
N LYS A 106 -12.54 24.97 -3.86
CA LYS A 106 -12.46 23.68 -4.58
C LYS A 106 -11.10 22.99 -4.44
N THR A 107 -10.01 23.74 -4.39
CA THR A 107 -8.66 23.17 -4.25
C THR A 107 -8.48 22.53 -2.88
N LEU A 108 -8.89 23.23 -1.81
CA LEU A 108 -8.84 22.70 -0.44
C LEU A 108 -9.76 21.48 -0.29
N PHE A 109 -10.98 21.57 -0.82
CA PHE A 109 -11.91 20.44 -0.84
C PHE A 109 -11.31 19.20 -1.50
N GLN A 110 -10.70 19.36 -2.69
CA GLN A 110 -10.06 18.26 -3.40
C GLN A 110 -8.83 17.71 -2.67
N GLN A 111 -8.09 18.56 -1.95
CA GLN A 111 -7.03 18.10 -1.04
C GLN A 111 -7.62 17.24 0.08
N GLY A 112 -8.73 17.67 0.70
CA GLY A 112 -9.46 16.91 1.72
C GLY A 112 -9.90 15.54 1.22
N CYS A 113 -10.42 15.44 0.00
CA CYS A 113 -10.79 14.16 -0.62
C CYS A 113 -9.59 13.21 -0.76
N ARG A 114 -8.44 13.71 -1.23
CA ARG A 114 -7.20 12.91 -1.34
C ARG A 114 -6.70 12.46 0.04
N LEU A 115 -6.73 13.36 1.02
CA LEU A 115 -6.35 13.06 2.39
C LEU A 115 -7.26 11.98 3.00
N ALA A 116 -8.55 12.01 2.73
CA ALA A 116 -9.50 11.00 3.18
C ALA A 116 -9.10 9.60 2.71
N ILE A 117 -8.93 9.43 1.39
CA ILE A 117 -8.57 8.15 0.77
C ILE A 117 -7.21 7.66 1.27
N ASN A 118 -6.19 8.51 1.18
CA ASN A 118 -4.83 8.16 1.56
C ASN A 118 -4.73 7.79 3.04
N THR A 119 -5.44 8.50 3.92
CA THR A 119 -5.42 8.19 5.36
C THR A 119 -5.96 6.80 5.66
N VAL A 120 -7.05 6.38 4.99
CA VAL A 120 -7.60 5.04 5.20
C VAL A 120 -6.59 3.98 4.73
N ALA A 121 -6.05 4.13 3.51
CA ALA A 121 -5.12 3.15 2.95
C ALA A 121 -3.78 3.10 3.72
N GLN A 122 -3.06 4.22 3.79
CA GLN A 122 -1.73 4.29 4.41
C GLN A 122 -1.79 4.16 5.94
N GLY A 123 -2.82 4.72 6.57
CA GLY A 123 -3.00 4.58 8.01
C GLY A 123 -3.27 3.13 8.41
N THR A 124 -4.02 2.38 7.60
CA THR A 124 -4.21 0.94 7.81
C THR A 124 -2.90 0.17 7.62
N ALA A 125 -2.11 0.45 6.59
CA ALA A 125 -0.78 -0.17 6.42
C ALA A 125 0.14 0.10 7.63
N ALA A 126 0.14 1.34 8.14
CA ALA A 126 0.91 1.70 9.34
C ALA A 126 0.41 1.00 10.62
N GLU A 127 -0.88 0.64 10.69
CA GLU A 127 -1.42 -0.18 11.78
C GLU A 127 -0.93 -1.62 11.70
N LEU A 128 -0.95 -2.22 10.50
CA LEU A 128 -0.47 -3.58 10.28
C LEU A 128 1.00 -3.72 10.65
N VAL A 129 1.86 -2.80 10.21
CA VAL A 129 3.30 -2.83 10.55
C VAL A 129 3.49 -2.72 12.07
N LYS A 130 2.72 -1.87 12.76
CA LYS A 130 2.81 -1.75 14.22
C LYS A 130 2.38 -3.01 14.96
N LEU A 131 1.30 -3.66 14.50
CA LEU A 131 0.92 -4.98 15.01
C LEU A 131 2.03 -5.99 14.73
N GLY A 132 2.65 -5.94 13.55
CA GLY A 132 3.79 -6.76 13.16
C GLY A 132 4.96 -6.63 14.10
N MET A 133 5.36 -5.39 14.42
CA MET A 133 6.43 -5.12 15.38
C MET A 133 6.12 -5.71 16.77
N ILE A 134 4.86 -5.59 17.24
CA ILE A 134 4.43 -6.17 18.52
C ILE A 134 4.48 -7.71 18.45
N ALA A 135 4.00 -8.31 17.36
CA ALA A 135 4.01 -9.75 17.15
C ALA A 135 5.44 -10.31 17.14
N VAL A 136 6.35 -9.67 16.41
CA VAL A 136 7.78 -10.01 16.37
C VAL A 136 8.41 -9.88 17.75
N TYR A 137 8.16 -8.78 18.46
CA TYR A 137 8.68 -8.58 19.82
C TYR A 137 8.23 -9.70 20.77
N ASN A 138 6.93 -10.02 20.77
CA ASN A 138 6.38 -11.07 21.63
C ASN A 138 6.93 -12.45 21.27
N ALA A 139 7.06 -12.75 19.98
CA ALA A 139 7.60 -14.01 19.51
C ALA A 139 9.06 -14.17 19.95
N LEU A 140 9.90 -13.15 19.76
CA LEU A 140 11.28 -13.13 20.25
C LEU A 140 11.37 -13.34 21.77
N ALA A 141 10.51 -12.68 22.56
CA ALA A 141 10.48 -12.80 24.01
C ALA A 141 10.22 -14.23 24.53
N THR A 142 9.62 -15.09 23.71
CA THR A 142 9.36 -16.50 24.06
C THR A 142 10.43 -17.47 23.59
N THR A 143 11.47 -16.97 22.92
CA THR A 143 12.57 -17.76 22.37
C THR A 143 13.89 -17.42 23.05
N LYS A 144 14.94 -18.19 22.77
CA LYS A 144 16.32 -17.86 23.18
C LYS A 144 17.14 -17.24 22.04
N LEU A 145 16.49 -16.90 20.93
CA LEU A 145 17.16 -16.36 19.74
C LEU A 145 17.82 -15.02 20.08
N GLN A 146 19.06 -14.85 19.64
CA GLN A 146 19.77 -13.58 19.71
C GLN A 146 19.37 -12.73 18.51
N ALA A 147 18.23 -12.05 18.62
CA ALA A 147 17.71 -11.18 17.59
C ALA A 147 17.05 -9.93 18.20
N ILE A 148 17.21 -8.80 17.54
CA ILE A 148 16.66 -7.52 17.98
C ILE A 148 16.11 -6.73 16.79
N LEU A 149 14.94 -6.11 16.97
CA LEU A 149 14.39 -5.17 16.02
C LEU A 149 15.11 -3.82 16.14
N ILE A 150 15.76 -3.39 15.06
CA ILE A 150 16.63 -2.22 15.01
C ILE A 150 15.89 -1.01 14.44
N LEU A 151 15.22 -1.19 13.29
CA LEU A 151 14.55 -0.10 12.58
C LEU A 151 13.22 -0.53 11.99
N GLN A 152 12.37 0.45 11.72
CA GLN A 152 11.18 0.32 10.91
C GLN A 152 11.19 1.44 9.87
N VAL A 153 11.05 1.08 8.60
CA VAL A 153 11.05 2.01 7.46
C VAL A 153 9.84 1.71 6.59
N HIS A 154 8.81 2.56 6.66
CA HIS A 154 7.56 2.38 5.92
C HIS A 154 6.89 1.01 6.13
N ASP A 155 7.02 0.09 5.18
CA ASP A 155 6.48 -1.27 5.19
C ASP A 155 7.52 -2.34 5.54
N GLU A 156 8.74 -1.93 5.90
CA GLU A 156 9.87 -2.80 6.24
C GLU A 156 10.23 -2.71 7.73
N VAL A 157 10.68 -3.83 8.30
CA VAL A 157 11.33 -3.90 9.61
C VAL A 157 12.71 -4.53 9.48
N ILE A 158 13.71 -3.91 10.09
CA ILE A 158 15.10 -4.36 10.06
C ILE A 158 15.44 -4.98 11.40
N LEU A 159 16.02 -6.17 11.37
CA LEU A 159 16.49 -6.88 12.55
C LEU A 159 17.97 -7.22 12.43
N GLU A 160 18.66 -7.16 13.56
CA GLU A 160 19.97 -7.77 13.72
C GLU A 160 19.79 -9.15 14.37
N VAL A 161 20.42 -10.18 13.81
CA VAL A 161 20.26 -11.58 14.23
C VAL A 161 21.62 -12.25 14.26
N ALA A 162 21.91 -13.01 15.32
CA ALA A 162 23.13 -13.82 15.36
C ALA A 162 23.10 -14.91 14.27
N ASN A 163 24.23 -15.13 13.59
CA ASN A 163 24.32 -16.06 12.47
C ASN A 163 23.80 -17.47 12.79
N GLN A 164 24.02 -17.98 14.00
CA GLN A 164 23.53 -19.30 14.40
C GLN A 164 21.99 -19.40 14.50
N ASP A 165 21.31 -18.26 14.68
CA ASP A 165 19.86 -18.16 14.91
C ASP A 165 19.09 -17.77 13.64
N LEU A 166 19.79 -17.35 12.59
CA LEU A 166 19.23 -16.75 11.38
C LEU A 166 18.12 -17.60 10.73
N ALA A 167 18.36 -18.90 10.53
CA ALA A 167 17.41 -19.79 9.89
C ALA A 167 16.08 -19.91 10.67
N HIS A 168 16.15 -19.99 12.00
CA HIS A 168 14.97 -20.05 12.85
C HIS A 168 14.27 -18.70 12.96
N ALA A 169 15.04 -17.62 13.09
CA ALA A 169 14.52 -16.27 13.19
C ALA A 169 13.70 -15.90 11.94
N LYS A 170 14.20 -16.19 10.73
CA LYS A 170 13.50 -15.87 9.48
C LYS A 170 12.07 -16.42 9.44
N GLY A 171 11.91 -17.73 9.64
CA GLY A 171 10.60 -18.37 9.57
C GLY A 171 9.63 -17.88 10.66
N MET A 172 10.14 -17.66 11.87
CA MET A 172 9.34 -17.13 12.98
C MET A 172 8.90 -15.69 12.72
N ILE A 173 9.82 -14.82 12.31
CA ILE A 173 9.56 -13.40 12.03
C ILE A 173 8.56 -13.26 10.88
N GLN A 174 8.77 -14.01 9.80
CA GLN A 174 7.85 -14.04 8.66
C GLN A 174 6.44 -14.40 9.12
N HIS A 175 6.29 -15.52 9.83
CA HIS A 175 5.00 -15.96 10.32
C HIS A 175 4.34 -14.94 11.27
N ALA A 176 5.12 -14.33 12.16
CA ALA A 176 4.62 -13.32 13.09
C ALA A 176 4.07 -12.08 12.36
N LEU A 177 4.74 -11.63 11.30
CA LEU A 177 4.32 -10.49 10.49
C LEU A 177 3.10 -10.82 9.60
N GLU A 178 3.06 -12.00 8.98
CA GLU A 178 1.97 -12.42 8.09
C GLU A 178 0.65 -12.69 8.85
N SER A 179 0.73 -13.03 10.14
CA SER A 179 -0.42 -13.46 10.95
C SER A 179 -1.12 -12.34 11.73
N VAL A 180 -0.74 -11.07 11.52
CA VAL A 180 -1.28 -9.95 12.31
C VAL A 180 -2.71 -9.55 11.95
N ILE A 181 -3.22 -10.06 10.83
CA ILE A 181 -4.57 -9.79 10.36
C ILE A 181 -5.14 -11.02 9.65
N ASP A 182 -6.43 -11.27 9.85
CA ASP A 182 -7.17 -12.36 9.19
C ASP A 182 -8.06 -11.75 8.11
N TRP A 183 -7.53 -11.63 6.89
CA TRP A 183 -8.22 -11.12 5.72
C TRP A 183 -8.32 -12.21 4.64
N ASP A 184 -9.34 -12.11 3.78
CA ASP A 184 -9.51 -13.00 2.61
C ASP A 184 -8.31 -12.97 1.63
N ILE A 185 -7.49 -11.92 1.72
CA ILE A 185 -6.26 -11.77 0.95
C ILE A 185 -5.09 -11.88 1.94
N PRO A 186 -4.18 -12.85 1.76
CA PRO A 186 -3.07 -13.04 2.69
C PRO A 186 -2.13 -11.82 2.66
N LEU A 187 -1.66 -11.42 3.83
CA LEU A 187 -0.53 -10.51 3.97
C LEU A 187 0.75 -11.32 3.77
N THR A 188 1.52 -11.01 2.73
CA THR A 188 2.77 -11.72 2.40
C THR A 188 3.97 -10.89 2.77
N VAL A 189 5.01 -11.53 3.33
CA VAL A 189 6.25 -10.85 3.73
C VAL A 189 7.44 -11.43 2.98
N GLY A 190 8.21 -10.57 2.31
CA GLY A 190 9.52 -10.92 1.77
C GLY A 190 10.57 -10.89 2.88
N VAL A 191 11.46 -11.88 2.91
CA VAL A 191 12.56 -11.96 3.89
C VAL A 191 13.88 -12.05 3.15
N HIS A 192 14.77 -11.13 3.49
CA HIS A 192 16.13 -11.05 2.96
C HIS A 192 17.13 -10.96 4.11
N ASP A 193 18.38 -11.33 3.84
CA ASP A 193 19.47 -11.33 4.81
C ASP A 193 20.80 -11.02 4.12
N GLY A 194 21.68 -10.35 4.85
CA GLY A 194 22.95 -9.84 4.37
C GLY A 194 23.81 -9.38 5.53
N SER A 195 25.11 -9.16 5.26
CA SER A 195 26.05 -8.72 6.31
C SER A 195 25.96 -7.21 6.57
N SER A 196 25.28 -6.48 5.69
CA SER A 196 25.01 -5.05 5.80
C SER A 196 23.64 -4.74 5.20
N TRP A 197 23.09 -3.55 5.49
CA TRP A 197 21.79 -3.13 4.93
C TRP A 197 21.84 -3.00 3.39
N ASP A 198 22.99 -2.65 2.81
CA ASP A 198 23.15 -2.57 1.36
C ASP A 198 23.12 -3.95 0.66
N GLU A 199 23.34 -5.01 1.43
CA GLU A 199 23.29 -6.41 0.97
C GLU A 199 21.91 -7.07 1.18
N LEU A 200 20.96 -6.38 1.82
CA LEU A 200 19.58 -6.87 2.04
C LEU A 200 18.72 -6.78 0.76
#